data_AF-A0AAJ0U2P2-F1
#
_entry.id   AF-A0AAJ0U2P2-F1
#
_cell.length_a   1.000
_cell.length_b   1.000
_cell.length_c   1.000
_cell.angle_alpha   90.00
_cell.angle_beta   90.00
_cell.angle_gamma   90.00
#
_symmetry.space_group_name_H-M   'P 1'
#
loop_
_entity.id
_entity.type
_entity.pdbx_description
1 polymer ?
#
loop_
_entity_poly.entity_id
_entity_poly.type
_entity_poly.pdbx_seq_one_letter_code
_entity_poly.pdbx_strand_id
1 'polypeptide(L)'
;MSPRTTISMLLALTTLGLVSCGQQQPAAEIDPALGRACFDAHLPTLPPGSQYEGIAGGTAERIRIRSMTGTRVETFDCSLGAEGEVEPIDS
;
A
#
# COMPACT_ATOMS: atom_id res chain seq x y z
N MET A 1 0.89 -49.30 -38.29
CA MET A 1 1.01 -49.31 -36.80
C MET A 1 2.38 -48.73 -36.46
N SER A 2 2.62 -47.65 -35.73
CA SER A 2 1.82 -46.67 -34.96
C SER A 2 2.71 -45.43 -34.79
N PRO A 3 2.22 -44.18 -34.91
CA PRO A 3 2.84 -43.02 -34.29
C PRO A 3 2.19 -42.80 -32.93
N ARG A 4 2.90 -43.06 -31.84
CA ARG A 4 2.35 -42.96 -30.47
C ARG A 4 3.35 -42.37 -29.48
N THR A 5 4.00 -41.26 -29.83
CA THR A 5 4.93 -40.63 -28.88
C THR A 5 5.10 -39.13 -29.08
N THR A 6 4.02 -38.36 -29.18
CA THR A 6 4.14 -36.88 -29.29
C THR A 6 2.95 -36.12 -28.72
N ILE A 7 2.30 -36.62 -27.66
CA ILE A 7 1.20 -35.87 -27.02
C ILE A 7 1.26 -36.11 -25.51
N SER A 8 2.26 -35.57 -24.83
CA SER A 8 2.23 -35.53 -23.35
C SER A 8 3.00 -34.36 -22.73
N MET A 9 3.51 -33.42 -23.54
CA MET A 9 4.38 -32.34 -23.06
C MET A 9 3.83 -30.94 -23.34
N LEU A 10 2.50 -30.79 -23.34
CA LEU A 10 1.83 -29.50 -23.61
C LEU A 10 0.87 -29.05 -22.50
N LEU A 11 0.68 -29.84 -21.43
CA LEU A 11 -0.35 -29.55 -20.42
C LEU A 11 0.18 -28.98 -19.08
N ALA A 12 1.46 -28.65 -18.97
CA ALA A 12 2.06 -28.26 -17.68
C ALA A 12 2.42 -26.77 -17.55
N LEU A 13 2.13 -25.92 -18.54
CA LEU A 13 2.63 -24.52 -18.56
C LEU A 13 1.60 -23.43 -18.20
N THR A 14 0.37 -23.76 -17.81
CA THR A 14 -0.69 -22.75 -17.63
C THR A 14 -0.91 -22.24 -16.20
N THR A 15 -0.17 -22.70 -15.19
CA THR A 15 -0.44 -22.35 -13.78
C THR A 15 0.42 -21.23 -13.18
N LEU A 16 1.37 -20.64 -13.91
CA LEU A 16 2.23 -19.57 -13.38
C LEU A 16 1.61 -18.15 -13.45
N GLY A 17 0.35 -18.01 -13.84
CA GLY A 17 -0.21 -16.71 -14.24
C GLY A 17 -0.99 -15.90 -13.20
N LEU A 18 -1.13 -16.33 -11.94
CA LEU A 18 -2.05 -15.64 -10.98
C LEU A 18 -1.42 -15.13 -9.67
N VAL A 19 -0.10 -15.18 -9.51
CA VAL A 19 0.56 -14.54 -8.35
C VAL A 19 1.04 -13.15 -8.75
N SER A 20 0.10 -12.26 -9.09
CA SER A 20 0.31 -10.83 -8.90
C SER A 20 -0.41 -10.43 -7.62
N CYS A 21 0.04 -10.99 -6.49
CA CYS A 21 -0.11 -10.25 -5.24
C CYS A 21 0.78 -9.04 -5.42
N GLY A 22 0.17 -7.89 -5.72
CA GLY A 22 0.89 -6.63 -5.90
C GLY A 22 1.92 -6.53 -4.79
N GLN A 23 3.20 -6.41 -5.16
CA GLN A 23 4.27 -6.33 -4.20
C GLN A 23 4.02 -5.06 -3.38
N GLN A 24 3.35 -5.23 -2.24
CA GLN A 24 3.37 -4.25 -1.19
C GLN A 24 4.79 -4.34 -0.67
N GLN A 25 5.65 -3.52 -1.31
CA GLN A 25 7.04 -3.33 -0.98
C GLN A 25 7.13 -3.35 0.54
N PRO A 26 8.02 -4.15 1.15
CA PRO A 26 8.14 -4.17 2.60
C PRO A 26 8.51 -2.74 2.98
N ALA A 27 7.51 -2.00 3.47
CA ALA A 27 7.76 -0.76 4.14
C ALA A 27 8.79 -1.12 5.22
N ALA A 28 9.78 -0.24 5.45
CA ALA A 28 10.40 -0.21 6.76
C ALA A 28 9.28 -0.42 7.79
N GLU A 29 9.52 -1.20 8.85
CA GLU A 29 8.51 -1.58 9.84
C GLU A 29 8.05 -0.32 10.59
N ILE A 30 7.28 0.51 9.89
CA ILE A 30 6.74 1.79 10.32
C ILE A 30 5.51 1.41 11.11
N ASP A 31 5.43 1.91 12.34
CA ASP A 31 4.31 1.66 13.22
C ASP A 31 2.99 2.02 12.50
N PRO A 32 2.08 1.05 12.31
CA PRO A 32 0.77 1.30 11.71
C PRO A 32 -0.03 2.39 12.42
N ALA A 33 0.22 2.61 13.72
CA ALA A 33 -0.42 3.68 14.50
C ALA A 33 -0.03 5.07 13.98
N LEU A 34 1.19 5.26 13.47
CA LEU A 34 1.61 6.53 12.86
C LEU A 34 0.84 6.81 11.58
N GLY A 35 0.65 5.78 10.75
CA GLY A 35 -0.15 5.92 9.55
C GLY A 35 -1.60 6.34 9.87
N ARG A 36 -2.17 5.80 10.96
CA ARG A 36 -3.50 6.20 11.41
C ARG A 36 -3.52 7.63 11.97
N ALA A 37 -2.54 7.99 12.80
CA ALA A 37 -2.42 9.35 13.34
C ALA A 37 -2.27 10.39 12.22
N CYS A 38 -1.49 10.09 11.19
CA CYS A 38 -1.35 10.94 10.00
C CYS A 38 -2.69 11.09 9.28
N PHE A 39 -3.44 10.01 9.10
CA PHE A 39 -4.76 10.09 8.48
C PHE A 39 -5.72 10.97 9.29
N ASP A 40 -5.74 10.77 10.61
CA ASP A 40 -6.62 11.53 11.52
C ASP A 40 -6.25 13.03 11.53
N ALA A 41 -4.98 13.39 11.37
CA ALA A 41 -4.54 14.78 11.22
C ALA A 41 -5.05 15.42 9.92
N HIS A 42 -5.14 14.65 8.83
CA HIS A 42 -5.65 15.14 7.53
C HIS A 42 -7.19 15.16 7.45
N LEU A 43 -7.90 14.39 8.28
CA LEU A 43 -9.37 14.24 8.25
C LEU A 43 -10.16 15.56 8.07
N PRO A 44 -9.82 16.68 8.74
CA PRO A 44 -10.56 17.94 8.57
C PRO A 44 -10.56 18.50 7.14
N THR A 45 -9.56 18.13 6.35
CA THR A 45 -9.37 18.59 4.96
C THR A 45 -9.88 17.58 3.93
N LEU A 46 -10.17 16.35 4.36
CA LEU A 46 -10.57 15.27 3.48
C LEU A 46 -12.07 15.31 3.17
N PRO A 47 -12.49 14.90 1.95
CA PRO A 47 -13.90 14.71 1.65
C PRO A 47 -14.58 13.74 2.63
N PRO A 48 -15.87 13.95 2.94
CA PRO A 48 -16.64 13.00 3.75
C PRO A 48 -16.60 11.59 3.16
N GLY A 49 -16.42 10.59 4.02
CA GLY A 49 -16.31 9.18 3.60
C GLY A 49 -14.92 8.76 3.12
N SER A 50 -13.90 9.61 3.27
CA SER A 50 -12.52 9.22 3.01
C SER A 50 -12.09 8.05 3.89
N GLN A 51 -11.33 7.10 3.34
CA GLN A 51 -10.90 5.89 4.04
C GLN A 51 -9.39 5.75 4.03
N TYR A 52 -8.81 5.33 5.15
CA TYR A 52 -7.39 5.04 5.27
C TYR A 52 -7.04 3.70 4.60
N GLU A 53 -6.10 3.73 3.65
CA GLU A 53 -5.69 2.58 2.83
C GLU A 53 -4.30 2.02 3.23
N GLY A 54 -3.69 2.58 4.27
CA GLY A 54 -2.38 2.14 4.78
C GLY A 54 -1.22 3.08 4.48
N ILE A 55 -0.02 2.66 4.89
CA ILE A 55 1.24 3.36 4.67
C ILE A 55 1.76 3.04 3.26
N ALA A 56 2.06 4.07 2.47
CA ALA A 56 2.75 3.95 1.18
C ALA A 56 4.28 3.90 1.33
N GLY A 57 4.83 4.46 2.42
CA GLY A 57 6.26 4.44 2.74
C GLY A 57 6.61 5.46 3.81
N GLY A 58 7.89 5.60 4.13
CA GLY A 58 8.38 6.58 5.09
C GLY A 58 9.89 6.57 5.25
N THR A 59 10.40 7.60 5.92
CA THR A 59 11.76 7.76 6.44
C THR A 59 11.68 7.94 7.96
N ALA A 60 12.81 8.22 8.62
CA ALA A 60 12.81 8.50 10.05
C ALA A 60 12.05 9.81 10.40
N GLU A 61 11.98 10.74 9.45
CA GLU A 61 11.44 12.08 9.65
C GLU A 61 10.06 12.27 9.00
N ARG A 62 9.60 11.32 8.18
CA ARG A 62 8.34 11.46 7.43
C ARG A 62 7.66 10.12 7.20
N ILE A 63 6.34 10.13 7.22
CA ILE A 63 5.53 9.01 6.75
C ILE A 63 4.62 9.46 5.61
N ARG A 64 4.31 8.51 4.74
CA ARG A 64 3.42 8.70 3.61
C ARG A 64 2.30 7.69 3.68
N ILE A 65 1.06 8.17 3.67
CA ILE A 65 -0.14 7.34 3.75
C ILE A 65 -0.94 7.39 2.45
N ARG A 66 -1.77 6.38 2.22
CA ARG A 66 -2.78 6.34 1.17
C ARG A 66 -4.17 6.52 1.77
N SER A 67 -5.02 7.27 1.10
CA SER A 67 -6.43 7.40 1.46
C SER A 67 -7.31 7.38 0.22
N MET A 68 -8.41 6.64 0.27
CA MET A 68 -9.45 6.64 -0.74
C MET A 68 -10.40 7.82 -0.48
N THR A 69 -10.33 8.89 -1.28
CA THR A 69 -11.15 10.12 -1.13
C THR A 69 -12.51 10.02 -1.84
N GLY A 70 -13.00 8.80 -2.04
CA GLY A 70 -14.27 8.47 -2.70
C GLY A 70 -14.11 7.95 -4.13
N THR A 71 -13.39 8.68 -4.99
CA THR A 71 -13.22 8.31 -6.41
C THR A 71 -11.81 7.90 -6.79
N ARG A 72 -10.82 8.16 -5.93
CA ARG A 72 -9.41 7.87 -6.18
C ARG A 72 -8.63 7.67 -4.88
N VAL A 73 -7.50 6.99 -5.00
CA VAL A 73 -6.49 6.91 -3.94
C VAL A 73 -5.58 8.13 -4.04
N GLU A 74 -5.55 8.93 -2.99
CA GLU A 74 -4.62 10.03 -2.80
C GLU A 74 -3.55 9.67 -1.78
N THR A 75 -2.44 10.40 -1.80
CA THR A 75 -1.29 10.14 -0.96
C THR A 75 -0.95 11.39 -0.16
N PHE A 76 -0.75 11.24 1.15
CA PHE A 76 -0.52 12.34 2.07
C PHE A 76 0.78 12.09 2.83
N ASP A 77 1.58 13.14 3.01
CA ASP A 77 2.80 13.09 3.81
C ASP A 77 2.53 13.74 5.18
N CYS A 78 3.09 13.15 6.23
CA CYS A 78 3.18 13.73 7.56
C CYS A 78 4.64 13.76 8.00
N SER A 79 5.05 14.85 8.66
CA SER A 79 6.35 14.92 9.33
C SER A 79 6.29 14.16 10.65
N LEU A 80 7.42 13.57 11.03
CA LEU A 80 7.61 12.92 12.32
C LEU A 80 8.52 13.77 13.21
N GLY A 81 8.14 13.90 14.47
CA GLY A 81 8.97 14.47 15.53
C GLY A 81 10.16 13.57 15.88
N ALA A 82 11.02 14.07 16.76
CA ALA A 82 12.23 13.34 17.18
C ALA A 82 11.92 12.04 17.92
N GLU A 83 10.76 11.93 18.56
CA GLU A 83 10.30 10.74 19.28
C GLU A 83 9.45 9.82 18.37
N GLY A 84 9.34 10.15 17.08
CA GLY A 84 8.62 9.37 16.08
C GLY A 84 7.11 9.62 16.05
N GLU A 85 6.60 10.70 16.65
CA GLU A 85 5.20 11.11 16.63
C GLU A 85 4.84 11.93 15.40
N VAL A 86 3.57 11.91 14.97
CA VAL A 86 3.10 12.79 13.87
C VAL A 86 3.06 14.24 14.34
N GLU A 87 3.75 15.13 13.62
CA GLU A 87 3.68 16.56 13.88
C GLU A 87 2.32 17.15 13.47
N PRO A 88 1.83 18.19 14.18
CA PRO A 88 0.61 18.88 13.79
C PRO A 88 0.74 19.51 12.40
N ILE A 89 -0.32 19.41 11.62
CA ILE A 89 -0.41 20.05 10.30
C ILE A 89 -0.81 21.51 10.55
N ASP A 90 0.12 22.45 10.35
CA ASP A 90 -0.20 23.89 10.32
C ASP A 90 -1.26 24.11 9.24
N SER A 91 -2.46 24.49 9.69
CA SER A 91 -3.68 24.64 8.87
C SER A 91 -3.84 26.05 8.34
#